data_AF-A0AAV5A622-F1
#
_entry.id   AF-A0AAV5A622-F1
#
_cell.length_a   1.000
_cell.length_b   1.000
_cell.length_c   1.000
_cell.angle_alpha   90.00
_cell.angle_beta   90.00
_cell.angle_gamma   90.00
#
_symmetry.space_group_name_H-M   'P 1'
#
loop_
_entity.id
_entity.type
_entity.pdbx_description
1 polymer ?
#
loop_
_entity_poly.entity_id
_entity_poly.type
_entity_poly.pdbx_seq_one_letter_code
_entity_poly.pdbx_strand_id
1 'polypeptide(L)'
;MDYNPPYPPYDPTDKNGYETVVKRWPIILTSLIDTVQHEIDSLSSTKEKAQQNHDRIVEGKAIVNTMKKLKESMARNDPLE
;
A
#
# COMPACT_ATOMS: atom_id res chain seq x y z
N MET A 1 2.71 -16.65 -32.46
CA MET A 1 1.46 -17.19 -31.88
C MET A 1 1.07 -16.21 -30.79
N ASP A 2 0.21 -15.26 -31.13
CA ASP A 2 -0.23 -14.23 -30.20
C ASP A 2 -1.22 -14.84 -29.21
N TYR A 3 -0.90 -14.76 -27.93
CA TYR A 3 -1.79 -15.20 -26.85
C TYR A 3 -2.99 -14.25 -26.82
N ASN A 4 -4.16 -14.73 -27.25
CA ASN A 4 -5.40 -13.97 -27.22
C ASN A 4 -6.22 -14.41 -26.00
N PRO A 5 -6.19 -13.65 -24.89
CA PRO A 5 -6.92 -14.03 -23.69
C PRO A 5 -8.44 -14.07 -23.97
N PRO A 6 -9.18 -14.98 -23.32
CA PRO A 6 -10.63 -15.13 -23.54
C PRO A 6 -11.44 -13.91 -23.08
N TYR A 7 -10.83 -13.02 -22.31
CA TYR A 7 -11.43 -11.77 -21.85
C TYR A 7 -10.44 -10.61 -22.10
N PRO A 8 -10.95 -9.42 -22.47
CA PRO A 8 -10.12 -8.24 -22.61
C PRO A 8 -9.42 -7.90 -21.28
N PRO A 9 -8.24 -7.26 -21.32
CA PRO A 9 -7.59 -6.76 -20.13
C PRO A 9 -8.54 -5.88 -19.32
N TYR A 10 -8.47 -6.01 -18.00
CA TYR A 10 -9.34 -5.28 -17.08
C TYR A 10 -9.17 -3.76 -17.23
N ASP A 11 -10.27 -3.06 -17.51
CA ASP A 11 -10.29 -1.61 -17.69
C ASP A 11 -10.73 -0.92 -16.39
N PRO A 12 -9.88 -0.10 -15.75
CA PRO A 12 -10.23 0.64 -14.54
C PRO A 12 -11.34 1.71 -14.77
N THR A 13 -11.70 2.01 -16.02
CA THR A 13 -12.80 2.91 -16.39
C THR A 13 -14.15 2.22 -16.51
N ASP A 14 -14.21 0.88 -16.52
CA ASP A 14 -15.46 0.13 -16.36
C ASP A 14 -15.98 0.27 -14.91
N LYS A 15 -17.30 0.18 -14.70
CA LYS A 15 -17.95 0.37 -13.38
C LYS A 15 -17.32 -0.51 -12.29
N ASN A 16 -17.00 -1.76 -12.64
CA ASN A 16 -16.34 -2.72 -11.75
C ASN A 16 -14.86 -2.36 -11.49
N GLY A 17 -14.20 -1.79 -12.50
CA GLY A 17 -12.88 -1.16 -12.46
C GLY A 17 -12.78 -0.03 -11.45
N TYR A 18 -13.68 0.93 -11.61
CA TYR A 18 -13.79 2.11 -10.76
C TYR A 18 -14.03 1.74 -9.30
N GLU A 19 -14.97 0.82 -9.03
CA GLU A 19 -15.25 0.39 -7.65
C GLU A 19 -14.03 -0.23 -6.98
N THR A 20 -13.27 -1.04 -7.72
CA THR A 20 -12.08 -1.66 -7.15
C THR A 20 -10.98 -0.63 -6.96
N VAL A 21 -10.52 0.03 -8.03
CA VAL A 21 -9.35 0.92 -8.00
C VAL A 21 -9.58 2.19 -7.18
N VAL A 22 -10.77 2.79 -7.26
CA VAL A 22 -11.04 4.07 -6.60
C VAL A 22 -11.55 3.88 -5.17
N LYS A 23 -12.31 2.82 -4.88
CA LYS A 23 -12.86 2.60 -3.52
C LYS A 23 -12.08 1.57 -2.71
N ARG A 24 -11.82 0.38 -3.26
CA ARG A 24 -11.23 -0.74 -2.48
C ARG A 24 -9.73 -0.58 -2.25
N TRP A 25 -8.97 -0.15 -3.25
CA TRP A 25 -7.51 0.00 -3.11
C TRP A 25 -7.10 1.01 -2.02
N PRO A 26 -7.69 2.22 -1.92
CA PRO A 26 -7.36 3.13 -0.82
C PRO A 26 -7.65 2.56 0.56
N ILE A 27 -8.69 1.74 0.71
CA ILE A 27 -9.03 1.06 1.97
C ILE A 27 -7.95 0.04 2.32
N ILE A 28 -7.55 -0.80 1.35
CA ILE A 28 -6.50 -1.81 1.54
C ILE A 28 -5.17 -1.16 1.92
N LEU A 29 -4.76 -0.10 1.21
CA LEU A 29 -3.52 0.62 1.49
C LEU A 29 -3.55 1.28 2.87
N THR A 30 -4.70 1.84 3.29
CA THR A 30 -4.86 2.41 4.62
C THR A 30 -4.75 1.33 5.70
N SER A 31 -5.45 0.19 5.53
CA SER A 31 -5.36 -0.93 6.47
C SER A 31 -3.94 -1.49 6.59
N LEU A 32 -3.17 -1.52 5.50
CA LEU A 32 -1.78 -1.95 5.51
C LEU A 32 -0.90 -0.97 6.30
N ILE A 33 -1.06 0.34 6.04
CA ILE A 33 -0.36 1.39 6.79
C ILE A 33 -0.65 1.28 8.29
N ASP A 34 -1.91 1.09 8.68
CA ASP A 34 -2.31 0.98 10.08
C ASP A 34 -1.68 -0.27 10.74
N THR A 35 -1.63 -1.39 10.02
CA THR A 35 -1.02 -2.64 10.50
C THR A 35 0.47 -2.47 10.76
N VAL A 36 1.19 -1.87 9.80
CA VAL A 36 2.63 -1.64 9.93
C VAL A 36 2.92 -0.62 11.03
N GLN A 37 2.10 0.43 11.15
CA GLN A 37 2.25 1.42 12.22
C GLN A 37 2.05 0.80 13.60
N HIS A 38 1.02 -0.04 13.77
CA HIS A 38 0.80 -0.77 15.02
C HIS A 38 1.97 -1.68 15.38
N GLU A 39 2.57 -2.38 14.40
CA GLU A 39 3.76 -3.20 14.64
C GLU A 39 4.97 -2.36 15.04
N ILE A 40 5.19 -1.20 14.41
CA ILE A 40 6.25 -0.26 14.81
C ILE A 40 6.05 0.19 16.26
N ASP A 41 4.82 0.54 16.64
CA ASP A 41 4.49 1.00 17.98
C ASP A 41 4.71 -0.12 19.01
N SER A 42 4.35 -1.36 18.67
CA SER A 42 4.65 -2.56 19.47
C SER A 42 6.16 -2.77 19.66
N LEU A 43 6.95 -2.69 18.58
CA LEU A 43 8.40 -2.86 18.58
C LEU A 43 9.13 -1.70 19.28
N SER A 44 8.51 -0.52 19.38
CA SER A 44 9.05 0.66 20.06
C SER A 44 8.44 0.94 21.44
N SER A 45 7.64 0.00 21.96
CA SER A 45 6.92 0.16 23.24
C SER A 45 7.82 0.46 24.45
N THR A 46 9.09 0.04 24.42
CA THR A 46 10.11 0.38 25.43
C THR A 46 11.41 0.81 24.76
N LYS A 47 12.28 1.51 25.50
CA LYS A 47 13.60 1.93 24.98
C LYS A 47 14.49 0.73 24.61
N GLU A 48 14.53 -0.34 25.42
CA GLU A 48 15.32 -1.53 25.05
C GLU A 48 14.80 -2.19 23.78
N LYS A 49 13.47 -2.34 23.64
CA LYS A 49 12.87 -2.93 22.43
C LYS A 49 13.11 -2.06 21.20
N ALA A 50 12.99 -0.74 21.33
CA ALA A 50 13.24 0.20 20.24
C ALA A 50 14.70 0.13 19.77
N GLN A 51 15.64 -0.05 20.70
CA GLN A 51 17.06 -0.21 20.39
C GLN A 51 17.34 -1.57 19.73
N GLN A 52 16.76 -2.65 20.24
CA GLN A 52 16.91 -4.00 19.70
C GLN A 52 16.28 -4.16 18.31
N ASN A 53 15.17 -3.45 18.04
CA ASN A 53 14.42 -3.55 16.79
C ASN A 53 14.59 -2.32 15.89
N HIS A 54 15.66 -1.54 16.09
CA HIS A 54 15.88 -0.28 15.39
C HIS A 54 15.75 -0.43 13.86
N ASP A 55 16.43 -1.42 13.28
CA ASP A 55 16.43 -1.65 11.84
C ASP A 55 15.03 -1.99 11.30
N ARG A 56 14.27 -2.83 12.02
CA ARG A 56 12.89 -3.19 11.65
C ARG A 56 11.94 -1.99 11.76
N ILE A 57 12.16 -1.11 12.73
CA ILE A 57 11.40 0.13 12.88
C ILE A 57 11.70 1.09 11.72
N VAL A 58 12.97 1.21 11.33
CA VAL A 58 13.40 2.03 10.19
C VAL A 58 12.80 1.50 8.88
N GLU A 59 12.88 0.20 8.65
CA GLU A 59 12.26 -0.48 7.50
C GLU A 59 10.74 -0.27 7.48
N GLY A 60 10.06 -0.50 8.61
CA GLY A 60 8.62 -0.28 8.73
C GLY A 60 8.21 1.15 8.38
N LYS A 61 8.98 2.15 8.84
CA LYS A 61 8.75 3.56 8.49
C LYS A 61 8.95 3.82 6.99
N ALA A 62 9.94 3.17 6.37
CA ALA A 62 10.15 3.26 4.93
C ALA A 62 8.97 2.67 4.15
N ILE A 63 8.46 1.51 4.57
CA ILE A 63 7.27 0.87 3.98
C ILE A 63 6.05 1.80 4.09
N VAL A 64 5.78 2.35 5.28
CA VAL A 64 4.66 3.29 5.49
C VAL A 64 4.79 4.51 4.58
N ASN A 65 5.99 5.06 4.41
CA ASN A 65 6.22 6.21 3.54
C ASN A 65 5.93 5.88 2.07
N THR A 66 6.42 4.74 1.58
CA THR A 66 6.15 4.27 0.21
C THR A 66 4.65 4.05 -0.02
N MET A 67 3.95 3.42 0.94
CA MET A 67 2.51 3.17 0.82
C MET A 67 1.68 4.46 0.85
N LYS A 68 2.08 5.46 1.65
CA LYS A 68 1.45 6.79 1.64
C LYS A 68 1.60 7.48 0.29
N LYS A 69 2.82 7.49 -0.27
CA LYS A 69 3.08 8.05 -1.61
C LYS A 69 2.27 7.36 -2.69
N LEU A 70 2.19 6.04 -2.66
CA LEU A 70 1.38 5.26 -3.60
C LEU A 70 -0.10 5.62 -3.50
N LYS A 71 -0.67 5.67 -2.29
CA LYS A 71 -2.07 6.07 -2.08
C LYS A 71 -2.36 7.47 -2.62
N GLU A 72 -1.45 8.41 -2.40
CA GLU A 72 -1.57 9.78 -2.90
C GLU A 72 -1.47 9.86 -4.42
N SER A 73 -0.52 9.14 -5.03
CA SER A 73 -0.34 9.04 -6.49
C SER A 73 -1.59 8.43 -7.15
N MET A 74 -2.14 7.36 -6.59
CA MET A 74 -3.40 6.76 -7.05
C MET A 74 -4.58 7.72 -6.92
N ALA A 75 -4.66 8.49 -5.84
CA ALA A 75 -5.73 9.46 -5.63
C ALA A 75 -5.68 10.62 -6.63
N ARG A 76 -4.48 11.01 -7.08
CA ARG A 76 -4.27 12.03 -8.11
C ARG A 76 -4.34 11.48 -9.54
N ASN A 77 -4.45 10.15 -9.69
CA ASN A 77 -4.38 9.46 -10.96
C ASN A 77 -3.07 9.79 -11.72
N ASP A 78 -1.97 9.87 -10.97
CA ASP A 78 -0.62 10.05 -11.54
C ASP A 78 -0.24 8.79 -12.34
N PRO A 79 0.57 8.90 -13.43
CA PRO A 79 1.08 7.74 -14.14
C PRO A 79 1.93 6.84 -13.24
N LEU A 80 1.86 5.53 -13.47
CA LEU A 80 2.72 4.56 -12.80
C LEU A 80 4.17 4.77 -13.26
N GLU A 81 5.09 5.01 -12.33
CA GLU A 81 6.54 5.04 -12.57
C GLU A 81 7.17 3.65 -12.48
#